data_AF-A0A9X3CAS3-F1
#
_entry.id   AF-A0A9X3CAS3-F1
#
_cell.length_a   1.000
_cell.length_b   1.000
_cell.length_c   1.000
_cell.angle_alpha   90.00
_cell.angle_beta   90.00
_cell.angle_gamma   90.00
#
_symmetry.space_group_name_H-M   'P 1'
#
loop_
_entity.id
_entity.type
_entity.pdbx_description
1 polymer ?
#
loop_
_entity_poly.entity_id
_entity_poly.type
_entity_poly.pdbx_seq_one_letter_code
_entity_poly.pdbx_strand_id
1 'polypeptide(L)'
;MKKIIYSILLLTVTNSVFISCAKDEQIVKQIEEKNKIELTDYGFFHNEGLSLYYKSQNGFRETNTDVIIQKITTQLENKYPKEFSNVDISDVKNAFKNTDIQKFNIVSFWNSKKEELYLNNKLSPKIGGLVDKILKEEMSHEQYMLEIQKFRKENTLDTSEQNSLIIFENVLESSKQYWSSHNSHKLTARPGSQAIIADGMGALMFVYSGPLSIIAGCATSLFVNEAL
;
A
#
# COMPACT_ATOMS: atom_id res chain seq x y z
N MET A 1 46.89 -46.26 13.02
CA MET A 1 45.91 -46.28 11.90
C MET A 1 44.50 -45.78 12.26
N LYS A 2 43.90 -46.14 13.40
CA LYS A 2 42.54 -45.66 13.77
C LYS A 2 42.40 -44.14 13.94
N LYS A 3 43.45 -43.42 14.36
CA LYS A 3 43.41 -41.95 14.55
C LYS A 3 43.41 -41.14 13.24
N ILE A 4 43.91 -41.69 12.14
CA ILE A 4 43.98 -40.98 10.85
C ILE A 4 42.63 -41.03 10.11
N ILE A 5 41.88 -42.12 10.30
CA ILE A 5 40.56 -42.30 9.69
C ILE A 5 39.53 -41.30 10.25
N TYR A 6 39.59 -40.96 11.54
CA TYR A 6 38.70 -39.97 12.14
C TYR A 6 38.97 -38.53 11.65
N SER A 7 40.22 -38.18 11.34
CA SER A 7 40.56 -36.84 10.85
C SER A 7 40.12 -36.60 9.40
N ILE A 8 40.07 -37.65 8.56
CA ILE A 8 39.60 -37.53 7.18
C ILE A 8 38.06 -37.44 7.11
N LEU A 9 37.35 -38.17 8.01
CA LEU A 9 35.88 -38.11 8.07
C LEU A 9 35.35 -36.75 8.57
N LEU A 10 36.09 -36.06 9.44
CA LEU A 10 35.69 -34.74 9.96
C LEU A 10 35.86 -33.62 8.92
N LEU A 11 36.77 -33.78 7.96
CA LEU A 11 37.06 -32.80 6.90
C LEU A 11 36.05 -32.86 5.73
N THR A 12 35.31 -33.96 5.58
CA THR A 12 34.28 -34.07 4.53
C THR A 12 32.91 -33.56 4.95
N VAL A 13 32.63 -33.37 6.24
CA VAL A 13 31.33 -32.86 6.73
C VAL A 13 31.27 -31.32 6.72
N THR A 14 32.42 -30.62 6.77
CA THR A 14 32.45 -29.16 6.82
C THR A 14 32.32 -28.47 5.47
N ASN A 15 32.54 -29.16 4.34
CA ASN A 15 32.36 -28.57 3.00
C ASN A 15 30.93 -28.69 2.45
N SER A 16 30.09 -29.54 3.01
CA SER A 16 28.71 -29.73 2.55
C SER A 16 27.74 -28.67 3.07
N VAL A 17 28.09 -27.95 4.15
CA VAL A 17 27.20 -26.96 4.78
C VAL A 17 27.26 -25.60 4.06
N PHE A 18 28.34 -25.28 3.37
CA PHE A 18 28.50 -23.96 2.73
C PHE A 18 27.95 -23.87 1.30
N ILE A 19 27.74 -24.98 0.60
CA ILE A 19 27.20 -24.96 -0.77
C ILE A 19 25.66 -24.81 -0.78
N SER A 20 24.98 -25.11 0.33
CA SER A 20 23.53 -24.94 0.43
C SER A 20 23.08 -23.52 0.80
N CYS A 21 23.94 -22.67 1.36
CA CYS A 21 23.56 -21.29 1.70
C CYS A 21 23.78 -20.27 0.58
N ALA A 22 24.70 -20.52 -0.36
CA ALA A 22 25.02 -19.55 -1.41
C ALA A 22 23.97 -19.48 -2.54
N LYS A 23 23.18 -20.54 -2.74
CA LYS A 23 22.13 -20.59 -3.77
C LYS A 23 20.86 -19.85 -3.36
N ASP A 24 20.53 -19.84 -2.07
CA ASP A 24 19.35 -19.13 -1.59
C ASP A 24 19.58 -17.61 -1.53
N GLU A 25 20.78 -17.14 -1.15
CA GLU A 25 21.07 -15.69 -1.15
C GLU A 25 21.05 -15.05 -2.55
N GLN A 26 21.45 -15.78 -3.61
CA GLN A 26 21.40 -15.25 -4.97
C GLN A 26 19.98 -15.21 -5.54
N ILE A 27 19.14 -16.21 -5.24
CA ILE A 27 17.75 -16.24 -5.69
C ILE A 27 16.90 -15.21 -4.92
N VAL A 28 17.16 -15.03 -3.61
CA VAL A 28 16.47 -14.03 -2.78
C VAL A 28 16.83 -12.60 -3.21
N LYS A 29 18.11 -12.31 -3.52
CA LYS A 29 18.53 -10.97 -4.00
C LYS A 29 18.03 -10.63 -5.40
N GLN A 30 17.83 -11.63 -6.27
CA GLN A 30 17.34 -11.39 -7.64
C GLN A 30 15.82 -11.19 -7.71
N ILE A 31 15.09 -11.58 -6.66
CA ILE A 31 13.65 -11.33 -6.51
C ILE A 31 13.39 -9.95 -5.84
N GLU A 32 14.27 -9.48 -4.95
CA GLU A 32 14.15 -8.18 -4.27
C GLU A 32 14.25 -6.93 -5.17
N GLU A 33 14.78 -7.04 -6.40
CA GLU A 33 14.84 -5.90 -7.34
C GLU A 33 13.64 -5.78 -8.29
N LYS A 34 12.78 -6.81 -8.38
CA LYS A 34 11.58 -6.73 -9.23
C LYS A 34 10.52 -5.91 -8.50
N ASN A 35 10.11 -4.81 -9.10
CA ASN A 35 9.02 -3.93 -8.64
C ASN A 35 9.40 -2.88 -7.58
N LYS A 36 10.64 -2.37 -7.60
CA LYS A 36 10.98 -1.20 -6.78
C LYS A 36 10.36 0.07 -7.40
N ILE A 37 9.39 0.65 -6.70
CA ILE A 37 8.82 1.97 -6.99
C ILE A 37 9.49 2.98 -6.07
N GLU A 38 9.97 4.09 -6.63
CA GLU A 38 10.53 5.19 -5.83
C GLU A 38 9.43 5.79 -4.94
N LEU A 39 9.76 6.13 -3.69
CA LEU A 39 8.76 6.53 -2.69
C LEU A 39 7.91 7.73 -3.13
N THR A 40 8.49 8.63 -3.92
CA THR A 40 7.83 9.82 -4.48
C THR A 40 6.84 9.51 -5.61
N ASP A 41 6.95 8.33 -6.22
CA ASP A 41 6.14 7.97 -7.40
C ASP A 41 4.83 7.27 -7.00
N TYR A 42 4.63 6.94 -5.73
CA TYR A 42 3.40 6.27 -5.24
C TYR A 42 2.15 7.09 -5.55
N GLY A 43 2.22 8.42 -5.38
CA GLY A 43 1.12 9.32 -5.70
C GLY A 43 0.80 9.38 -7.20
N PHE A 44 1.84 9.36 -8.05
CA PHE A 44 1.68 9.28 -9.50
C PHE A 44 0.97 7.99 -9.91
N PHE A 45 1.49 6.83 -9.50
CA PHE A 45 0.91 5.54 -9.86
C PHE A 45 -0.50 5.33 -9.29
N HIS A 46 -0.78 5.89 -8.10
CA HIS A 46 -2.13 5.93 -7.55
C HIS A 46 -3.12 6.63 -8.50
N ASN A 47 -2.81 7.85 -8.92
CA ASN A 47 -3.67 8.61 -9.83
C ASN A 47 -3.79 7.96 -11.21
N GLU A 48 -2.71 7.32 -11.68
CA GLU A 48 -2.73 6.53 -12.90
C GLU A 48 -3.67 5.32 -12.80
N GLY A 49 -3.63 4.61 -11.67
CA GLY A 49 -4.54 3.49 -11.39
C GLY A 49 -6.01 3.92 -11.42
N LEU A 50 -6.35 5.03 -10.75
CA LEU A 50 -7.69 5.62 -10.80
C LEU A 50 -8.10 6.01 -12.22
N SER A 51 -7.22 6.72 -12.92
CA SER A 51 -7.47 7.18 -14.30
C SER A 51 -7.76 6.03 -15.25
N LEU A 52 -6.95 4.97 -15.18
CA LEU A 52 -7.11 3.78 -16.03
C LEU A 52 -8.40 3.04 -15.71
N TYR A 53 -8.71 2.89 -14.42
CA TYR A 53 -9.95 2.28 -13.99
C TYR A 53 -11.15 3.04 -14.58
N TYR A 54 -11.26 4.35 -14.34
CA TYR A 54 -12.41 5.14 -14.84
C TYR A 54 -12.50 5.17 -16.37
N LYS A 55 -11.38 5.26 -17.10
CA LYS A 55 -11.37 5.19 -18.58
C LYS A 55 -11.89 3.86 -19.11
N SER A 56 -11.67 2.77 -18.38
CA SER A 56 -12.11 1.44 -18.79
C SER A 56 -13.59 1.15 -18.51
N GLN A 57 -14.27 1.96 -17.68
CA GLN A 57 -15.66 1.73 -17.29
C GLN A 57 -16.64 2.57 -18.13
N ASN A 58 -17.53 1.90 -18.87
CA ASN A 58 -18.74 2.51 -19.45
C ASN A 58 -19.88 2.57 -18.42
N GLY A 59 -19.62 3.27 -17.30
CA GLY A 59 -20.51 3.37 -16.14
C GLY A 59 -20.14 2.41 -15.02
N PHE A 60 -20.24 2.89 -13.78
CA PHE A 60 -19.95 2.11 -12.57
C PHE A 60 -21.14 1.18 -12.26
N ARG A 61 -20.91 -0.14 -12.26
CA ARG A 61 -21.88 -1.16 -11.81
C ARG A 61 -21.22 -2.33 -11.08
N GLU A 62 -19.91 -2.29 -10.88
CA GLU A 62 -19.19 -3.38 -10.21
C GLU A 62 -19.35 -3.22 -8.69
N THR A 63 -19.99 -4.19 -8.04
CA THR A 63 -20.19 -4.19 -6.58
C THR A 63 -19.22 -5.14 -5.86
N ASN A 64 -18.41 -5.89 -6.62
CA ASN A 64 -17.46 -6.84 -6.07
C ASN A 64 -16.07 -6.22 -5.91
N THR A 65 -15.60 -6.13 -4.67
CA THR A 65 -14.29 -5.56 -4.31
C THR A 65 -13.14 -6.28 -4.99
N ASP A 66 -13.17 -7.61 -5.07
CA ASP A 66 -12.10 -8.40 -5.70
C ASP A 66 -11.97 -8.10 -7.19
N VAL A 67 -13.10 -7.88 -7.87
CA VAL A 67 -13.11 -7.56 -9.30
C VAL A 67 -12.53 -6.17 -9.54
N ILE A 68 -12.83 -5.20 -8.67
CA ILE A 68 -12.26 -3.86 -8.76
C ILE A 68 -10.74 -3.90 -8.54
N ILE A 69 -10.28 -4.55 -7.47
CA ILE A 69 -8.86 -4.71 -7.14
C ILE A 69 -8.12 -5.40 -8.31
N GLN A 70 -8.69 -6.46 -8.86
CA GLN A 70 -8.13 -7.17 -10.02
C GLN A 70 -8.04 -6.25 -11.25
N LYS A 71 -9.09 -5.48 -11.55
CA LYS A 71 -9.10 -4.56 -12.71
C LYS A 71 -8.02 -3.49 -12.57
N ILE A 72 -7.90 -2.82 -11.42
CA ILE A 72 -6.85 -1.82 -11.17
C ILE A 72 -5.47 -2.44 -11.43
N THR A 73 -5.23 -3.61 -10.83
CA THR A 73 -3.94 -4.31 -10.93
C THR A 73 -3.61 -4.64 -12.38
N THR A 74 -4.55 -5.25 -13.11
CA THR A 74 -4.34 -5.59 -14.52
C THR A 74 -4.11 -4.37 -15.39
N GLN A 75 -4.80 -3.24 -15.13
CA GLN A 75 -4.58 -2.01 -15.89
C GLN A 75 -3.18 -1.42 -15.63
N LEU A 76 -2.75 -1.40 -14.36
CA LEU A 76 -1.41 -0.94 -13.99
C LEU A 76 -0.32 -1.87 -14.53
N GLU A 77 -0.49 -3.19 -14.43
CA GLU A 77 0.43 -4.18 -14.99
C GLU A 77 0.56 -4.06 -16.51
N ASN A 78 -0.54 -3.84 -17.22
CA ASN A 78 -0.50 -3.66 -18.68
C ASN A 78 0.24 -2.39 -19.10
N LYS A 79 0.09 -1.29 -18.35
CA LYS A 79 0.69 0.01 -18.69
C LYS A 79 2.13 0.15 -18.17
N TYR A 80 2.38 -0.39 -16.99
CA TYR A 80 3.62 -0.28 -16.21
C TYR A 80 4.10 -1.67 -15.75
N PRO A 81 4.44 -2.57 -16.69
CA PRO A 81 4.76 -3.96 -16.37
C PRO A 81 6.04 -4.10 -15.53
N LYS A 82 6.97 -3.14 -15.61
CA LYS A 82 8.21 -3.19 -14.82
C LYS A 82 7.93 -3.00 -13.32
N GLU A 83 6.92 -2.20 -13.00
CA GLU A 83 6.56 -1.84 -11.63
C GLU A 83 5.49 -2.77 -11.05
N PHE A 84 4.64 -3.38 -11.89
CA PHE A 84 3.47 -4.14 -11.44
C PHE A 84 3.41 -5.59 -11.92
N SER A 85 4.43 -6.12 -12.59
CA SER A 85 4.42 -7.54 -12.99
C SER A 85 4.41 -8.47 -11.78
N ASN A 86 3.52 -9.47 -11.81
CA ASN A 86 3.42 -10.51 -10.77
C ASN A 86 3.15 -9.97 -9.36
N VAL A 87 2.47 -8.83 -9.22
CA VAL A 87 2.06 -8.32 -7.91
C VAL A 87 0.99 -9.24 -7.30
N ASP A 88 1.29 -9.84 -6.15
CA ASP A 88 0.36 -10.71 -5.42
C ASP A 88 -0.66 -9.87 -4.62
N ILE A 89 -1.86 -9.76 -5.15
CA ILE A 89 -2.95 -8.97 -4.57
C ILE A 89 -3.77 -9.69 -3.49
N SER A 90 -3.32 -10.86 -3.04
CA SER A 90 -4.06 -11.68 -2.06
C SER A 90 -4.29 -10.93 -0.75
N ASP A 91 -3.30 -10.21 -0.24
CA ASP A 91 -3.41 -9.44 1.00
C ASP A 91 -4.47 -8.33 0.91
N VAL A 92 -4.49 -7.60 -0.22
CA VAL A 92 -5.47 -6.53 -0.46
C VAL A 92 -6.87 -7.13 -0.58
N LYS A 93 -7.06 -8.17 -1.41
CA LYS A 93 -8.36 -8.87 -1.54
C LYS A 93 -8.86 -9.38 -0.20
N ASN A 94 -8.00 -10.04 0.58
CA ASN A 94 -8.37 -10.56 1.89
C ASN A 94 -8.79 -9.45 2.86
N ALA A 95 -8.12 -8.31 2.83
CA ALA A 95 -8.47 -7.19 3.70
C ALA A 95 -9.85 -6.60 3.39
N PHE A 96 -10.21 -6.50 2.10
CA PHE A 96 -11.50 -5.98 1.62
C PHE A 96 -12.58 -7.07 1.44
N LYS A 97 -12.29 -8.31 1.83
CA LYS A 97 -13.23 -9.42 1.71
C LYS A 97 -14.54 -9.10 2.46
N ASN A 98 -15.66 -9.36 1.81
CA ASN A 98 -17.01 -9.11 2.33
C ASN A 98 -17.33 -7.63 2.62
N THR A 99 -16.55 -6.69 2.10
CA THR A 99 -16.83 -5.26 2.24
C THR A 99 -18.01 -4.87 1.34
N ASP A 100 -19.06 -4.29 1.93
CA ASP A 100 -20.17 -3.68 1.18
C ASP A 100 -19.73 -2.30 0.69
N ILE A 101 -19.41 -2.19 -0.61
CA ILE A 101 -18.89 -0.96 -1.23
C ILE A 101 -19.84 0.22 -1.00
N GLN A 102 -21.15 0.01 -1.05
CA GLN A 102 -22.17 1.05 -0.90
C GLN A 102 -22.30 1.57 0.55
N LYS A 103 -21.66 0.89 1.50
CA LYS A 103 -21.61 1.27 2.92
C LYS A 103 -20.17 1.42 3.40
N PHE A 104 -19.22 1.54 2.48
CA PHE A 104 -17.82 1.61 2.85
C PHE A 104 -17.57 2.87 3.68
N ASN A 105 -16.92 2.69 4.83
CA ASN A 105 -16.56 3.77 5.73
C ASN A 105 -15.10 3.59 6.14
N ILE A 106 -14.25 4.53 5.71
CA ILE A 106 -12.80 4.43 5.91
C ILE A 106 -12.42 4.40 7.39
N VAL A 107 -13.13 5.12 8.26
CA VAL A 107 -12.87 5.15 9.70
C VAL A 107 -13.13 3.78 10.33
N SER A 108 -14.25 3.15 9.97
CA SER A 108 -14.62 1.80 10.43
C SER A 108 -13.64 0.76 9.91
N PHE A 109 -13.26 0.86 8.63
CA PHE A 109 -12.30 -0.03 8.01
C PHE A 109 -10.92 0.05 8.70
N TRP A 110 -10.41 1.26 8.90
CA TRP A 110 -9.16 1.50 9.62
C TRP A 110 -9.17 0.93 11.04
N ASN A 111 -10.20 1.22 11.82
CA ASN A 111 -10.33 0.71 13.19
C ASN A 111 -10.43 -0.82 13.23
N SER A 112 -10.97 -1.47 12.18
CA SER A 112 -11.03 -2.93 12.10
C SER A 112 -9.68 -3.60 11.78
N LYS A 113 -8.70 -2.85 11.28
CA LYS A 113 -7.42 -3.39 10.77
C LYS A 113 -6.18 -2.93 11.54
N LYS A 114 -6.21 -1.72 12.12
CA LYS A 114 -5.02 -1.07 12.66
C LYS A 114 -4.29 -1.89 13.74
N GLU A 115 -5.03 -2.54 14.63
CA GLU A 115 -4.44 -3.38 15.69
C GLU A 115 -3.66 -4.57 15.11
N GLU A 116 -4.19 -5.23 14.09
CA GLU A 116 -3.50 -6.32 13.40
C GLU A 116 -2.23 -5.81 12.70
N LEU A 117 -2.28 -4.62 12.10
CA LEU A 117 -1.11 -4.01 11.45
C LEU A 117 -0.02 -3.68 12.48
N TYR A 118 -0.40 -3.19 13.65
CA TYR A 118 0.55 -2.90 14.74
C TYR A 118 1.19 -4.17 15.29
N LEU A 119 0.37 -5.20 15.59
CA LEU A 119 0.84 -6.47 16.15
C LEU A 119 1.81 -7.19 15.21
N ASN A 120 1.62 -7.04 13.90
CA ASN A 120 2.47 -7.65 12.88
C ASN A 120 3.64 -6.76 12.43
N ASN A 121 3.89 -5.62 13.10
CA ASN A 121 4.92 -4.64 12.73
C ASN A 121 4.81 -4.15 11.26
N LYS A 122 3.60 -4.20 10.69
CA LYS A 122 3.29 -3.75 9.33
C LYS A 122 3.06 -2.23 9.27
N LEU A 123 2.70 -1.63 10.40
CA LEU A 123 2.56 -0.19 10.58
C LEU A 123 2.94 0.20 12.01
N SER A 124 3.66 1.31 12.19
CA SER A 124 4.00 1.82 13.52
C SER A 124 2.76 2.37 14.23
N PRO A 125 2.52 2.04 15.52
CA PRO A 125 1.48 2.67 16.33
C PRO A 125 1.60 4.19 16.39
N LYS A 126 2.82 4.74 16.27
CA LYS A 126 3.07 6.18 16.28
C LYS A 126 2.46 6.85 15.05
N ILE A 127 2.69 6.26 13.87
CA ILE A 127 2.08 6.70 12.60
C ILE A 127 0.57 6.49 12.63
N GLY A 128 0.11 5.36 13.17
CA GLY A 128 -1.31 5.11 13.33
C GLY A 128 -2.03 6.12 14.24
N GLY A 129 -1.37 6.58 15.30
CA GLY A 129 -1.89 7.64 16.17
C GLY A 129 -2.07 9.00 15.47
N LEU A 130 -1.20 9.33 14.50
CA LEU A 130 -1.39 10.50 13.63
C LEU A 130 -2.66 10.35 12.78
N VAL A 131 -2.87 9.18 12.18
CA VAL A 131 -4.07 8.88 11.38
C VAL A 131 -5.33 8.95 12.24
N ASP A 132 -5.32 8.37 13.44
CA ASP A 132 -6.45 8.43 14.37
C ASP A 132 -6.85 9.87 14.71
N LYS A 133 -5.85 10.74 14.92
CA LYS A 133 -6.07 12.16 15.17
C LYS A 133 -6.70 12.87 13.97
N ILE A 134 -6.14 12.65 12.78
CA ILE A 134 -6.66 13.18 11.52
C ILE A 134 -8.14 12.79 11.31
N LEU A 135 -8.49 11.52 11.53
CA LEU A 135 -9.85 11.03 11.33
C LEU A 135 -10.85 11.56 12.36
N LYS A 136 -10.43 11.71 13.62
CA LYS A 136 -11.30 12.17 14.70
C LYS A 136 -11.74 13.63 14.54
N GLU A 137 -10.87 14.46 13.96
CA GLU A 137 -11.08 15.91 13.90
C GLU A 137 -11.68 16.39 12.56
N GLU A 138 -12.06 15.47 11.65
CA GLU A 138 -12.66 15.76 10.34
C GLU A 138 -11.96 16.89 9.56
N MET A 139 -10.63 16.96 9.68
CA MET A 139 -9.90 18.13 9.20
C MET A 139 -9.94 18.29 7.66
N SER A 140 -9.63 19.48 7.16
CA SER A 140 -9.41 19.73 5.75
C SER A 140 -8.08 19.13 5.28
N HIS A 141 -7.88 19.02 3.96
CA HIS A 141 -6.60 18.59 3.40
C HIS A 141 -5.42 19.43 3.91
N GLU A 142 -5.57 20.76 3.94
CA GLU A 142 -4.54 21.67 4.45
C GLU A 142 -4.22 21.41 5.93
N GLN A 143 -5.23 21.09 6.74
CA GLN A 143 -5.06 20.77 8.15
C GLN A 143 -4.33 19.43 8.35
N TYR A 144 -4.66 18.39 7.56
CA TYR A 144 -3.93 17.13 7.62
C TYR A 144 -2.45 17.32 7.25
N MET A 145 -2.15 18.09 6.19
CA MET A 145 -0.76 18.35 5.78
C MET A 145 0.03 19.10 6.86
N LEU A 146 -0.58 20.11 7.50
CA LEU A 146 0.03 20.81 8.63
C LEU A 146 0.31 19.86 9.80
N GLU A 147 -0.63 18.95 10.08
CA GLU A 147 -0.48 18.04 11.21
C GLU A 147 0.58 16.96 10.95
N ILE A 148 0.74 16.51 9.70
CA ILE A 148 1.87 15.63 9.34
C ILE A 148 3.21 16.37 9.48
N GLN A 149 3.30 17.63 9.03
CA GLN A 149 4.51 18.42 9.19
C GLN A 149 4.89 18.65 10.66
N LYS A 150 3.90 18.92 11.50
CA LYS A 150 4.10 19.05 12.95
C LYS A 150 4.54 17.72 13.55
N PHE A 151 3.87 16.62 13.21
CA PHE A 151 4.25 15.29 13.66
C PHE A 151 5.71 14.94 13.33
N ARG A 152 6.19 15.25 12.11
CA ARG A 152 7.60 15.06 11.70
C ARG A 152 8.59 15.85 12.57
N LYS A 153 8.22 17.05 13.01
CA LYS A 153 9.08 17.91 13.85
C LYS A 153 9.11 17.45 15.30
N GLU A 154 8.00 16.93 15.80
CA GLU A 154 7.82 16.57 17.21
C GLU A 154 8.28 15.15 17.54
N ASN A 155 8.44 14.28 16.54
CA ASN A 155 8.77 12.88 16.73
C ASN A 155 10.08 12.50 16.07
N THR A 156 10.89 11.70 16.77
CA THR A 156 12.01 10.98 16.14
C THR A 156 11.44 9.76 15.42
N LEU A 157 11.67 9.69 14.11
CA LEU A 157 11.16 8.64 13.24
C LEU A 157 12.29 7.76 12.72
N ASP A 158 12.10 6.45 12.73
CA ASP A 158 13.02 5.54 12.04
C ASP A 158 12.83 5.60 10.51
N THR A 159 13.70 4.93 9.76
CA THR A 159 13.64 4.93 8.29
C THR A 159 12.33 4.36 7.74
N SER A 160 11.75 3.34 8.37
CA SER A 160 10.48 2.75 7.94
C SER A 160 9.32 3.71 8.16
N GLU A 161 9.27 4.36 9.32
CA GLU A 161 8.30 5.40 9.66
C GLU A 161 8.41 6.61 8.72
N GLN A 162 9.64 7.03 8.40
CA GLN A 162 9.89 8.12 7.44
C GLN A 162 9.38 7.76 6.04
N ASN A 163 9.70 6.56 5.55
CA ASN A 163 9.25 6.09 4.24
C ASN A 163 7.72 6.00 4.18
N SER A 164 7.10 5.54 5.27
CA SER A 164 5.64 5.45 5.37
C SER A 164 4.96 6.81 5.30
N LEU A 165 5.51 7.83 5.99
CA LEU A 165 5.00 9.20 5.88
C LEU A 165 5.20 9.79 4.48
N ILE A 166 6.34 9.53 3.84
CA ILE A 166 6.60 10.01 2.48
C ILE A 166 5.54 9.44 1.52
N ILE A 167 5.28 8.13 1.57
CA ILE A 167 4.25 7.50 0.72
C ILE A 167 2.87 8.09 1.02
N PHE A 168 2.51 8.20 2.31
CA PHE A 168 1.23 8.76 2.74
C PHE A 168 1.02 10.18 2.20
N GLU A 169 1.99 11.09 2.38
CA GLU A 169 1.92 12.46 1.88
C GLU A 169 1.83 12.52 0.36
N ASN A 170 2.66 11.76 -0.36
CA ASN A 170 2.64 11.76 -1.83
C ASN A 170 1.28 11.35 -2.38
N VAL A 171 0.65 10.34 -1.76
CA VAL A 171 -0.70 9.91 -2.16
C VAL A 171 -1.75 10.96 -1.78
N LEU A 172 -1.68 11.58 -0.60
CA LEU A 172 -2.60 12.66 -0.21
C LEU A 172 -2.56 13.85 -1.18
N GLU A 173 -1.35 14.32 -1.52
CA GLU A 173 -1.16 15.44 -2.44
C GLU A 173 -1.62 15.09 -3.85
N SER A 174 -1.24 13.91 -4.34
CA SER A 174 -1.63 13.45 -5.68
C SER A 174 -3.13 13.24 -5.77
N SER A 175 -3.76 12.63 -4.76
CA SER A 175 -5.21 12.45 -4.68
C SER A 175 -5.94 13.80 -4.71
N LYS A 176 -5.45 14.80 -3.94
CA LYS A 176 -6.00 16.16 -3.98
C LYS A 176 -5.96 16.75 -5.38
N GLN A 177 -4.84 16.59 -6.11
CA GLN A 177 -4.73 17.05 -7.50
C GLN A 177 -5.69 16.31 -8.45
N TYR A 178 -5.81 14.99 -8.30
CA TYR A 178 -6.71 14.17 -9.11
C TYR A 178 -8.16 14.61 -8.96
N TRP A 179 -8.66 14.65 -7.72
CA TRP A 179 -10.05 14.97 -7.43
C TRP A 179 -10.41 16.44 -7.66
N SER A 180 -9.42 17.35 -7.60
CA SER A 180 -9.66 18.76 -7.94
C SER A 180 -9.74 19.00 -9.45
N SER A 181 -9.15 18.13 -10.28
CA SER A 181 -9.14 18.25 -11.74
C SER A 181 -10.19 17.38 -12.44
N HIS A 182 -10.63 16.28 -11.82
CA HIS A 182 -11.67 15.42 -12.36
C HIS A 182 -13.09 15.96 -12.08
N ASN A 183 -13.65 16.67 -13.06
CA ASN A 183 -15.10 16.92 -13.13
C ASN A 183 -15.81 15.65 -13.62
N SER A 184 -15.96 14.64 -12.77
CA SER A 184 -16.64 13.40 -13.17
C SER A 184 -18.14 13.64 -13.40
N HIS A 185 -18.63 13.19 -14.56
CA HIS A 185 -19.98 13.42 -15.11
C HIS A 185 -21.16 12.82 -14.31
N LYS A 186 -20.94 12.33 -13.08
CA LYS A 186 -21.97 11.75 -12.21
C LYS A 186 -21.81 12.00 -10.71
N LEU A 187 -21.00 12.96 -10.28
CA LEU A 187 -20.76 13.15 -8.85
C LEU A 187 -21.83 14.03 -8.19
N THR A 188 -22.80 13.40 -7.53
CA THR A 188 -23.60 14.05 -6.47
C THR A 188 -22.75 14.48 -5.27
N ALA A 189 -21.49 14.05 -5.18
CA ALA A 189 -20.51 14.52 -4.20
C ALA A 189 -19.16 14.73 -4.87
N ARG A 190 -18.64 15.97 -4.92
CA ARG A 190 -17.19 16.15 -5.13
C ARG A 190 -16.50 15.41 -3.98
N PRO A 191 -15.67 14.38 -4.22
CA PRO A 191 -15.02 13.65 -3.14
C PRO A 191 -14.32 14.66 -2.24
N GLY A 192 -14.83 14.80 -1.01
CA GLY A 192 -14.36 15.77 -0.03
C GLY A 192 -13.00 15.36 0.53
N SER A 193 -12.59 16.02 1.62
CA SER A 193 -11.40 15.61 2.40
C SER A 193 -11.39 14.12 2.75
N GLN A 194 -12.56 13.49 2.87
CA GLN A 194 -12.75 12.07 3.19
C GLN A 194 -12.24 11.09 2.14
N ALA A 195 -12.38 11.39 0.85
CA ALA A 195 -11.82 10.52 -0.19
C ALA A 195 -10.30 10.64 -0.21
N ILE A 196 -9.78 11.88 -0.16
CA ILE A 196 -8.34 12.14 -0.17
C ILE A 196 -7.65 11.42 0.99
N ILE A 197 -8.20 11.52 2.21
CA ILE A 197 -7.64 10.82 3.36
C ILE A 197 -7.76 9.30 3.21
N ALA A 198 -8.85 8.79 2.61
CA ALA A 198 -9.01 7.36 2.36
C ALA A 198 -8.00 6.81 1.36
N ASP A 199 -7.64 7.57 0.33
CA ASP A 199 -6.60 7.20 -0.64
C ASP A 199 -5.25 7.03 0.07
N GLY A 200 -4.85 8.05 0.84
CA GLY A 200 -3.62 8.02 1.63
C GLY A 200 -3.62 6.88 2.64
N MET A 201 -4.74 6.66 3.34
CA MET A 201 -4.86 5.58 4.32
C MET A 201 -4.81 4.19 3.69
N GLY A 202 -5.49 3.99 2.57
CA GLY A 202 -5.43 2.74 1.81
C GLY A 202 -3.99 2.42 1.43
N ALA A 203 -3.23 3.42 0.96
CA ALA A 203 -1.81 3.26 0.69
C ALA A 203 -1.01 2.94 1.96
N LEU A 204 -1.19 3.71 3.03
CA LEU A 204 -0.45 3.57 4.27
C LEU A 204 -0.67 2.21 4.94
N MET A 205 -1.90 1.69 4.92
CA MET A 205 -2.24 0.38 5.51
C MET A 205 -1.50 -0.79 4.84
N PHE A 206 -1.00 -0.61 3.61
CA PHE A 206 -0.29 -1.62 2.83
C PHE A 206 1.12 -1.17 2.44
N VAL A 207 1.67 -0.18 3.13
CA VAL A 207 2.99 0.39 2.83
C VAL A 207 4.12 -0.66 2.85
N TYR A 208 3.99 -1.67 3.71
CA TYR A 208 4.93 -2.80 3.83
C TYR A 208 4.95 -3.71 2.59
N SER A 209 4.00 -3.55 1.67
CA SER A 209 3.81 -4.42 0.51
C SER A 209 4.22 -3.78 -0.82
N GLY A 210 4.92 -2.64 -0.79
CA GLY A 210 5.41 -1.98 -2.00
C GLY A 210 4.28 -1.58 -2.96
N PRO A 211 4.26 -2.05 -4.22
CA PRO A 211 3.22 -1.72 -5.21
C PRO A 211 1.78 -1.99 -4.77
N LEU A 212 1.54 -2.93 -3.84
CA LEU A 212 0.20 -3.18 -3.29
C LEU A 212 -0.39 -1.98 -2.54
N SER A 213 0.46 -1.15 -1.94
CA SER A 213 0.06 0.12 -1.33
C SER A 213 -0.71 1.00 -2.32
N ILE A 214 -0.21 1.09 -3.56
CA ILE A 214 -0.85 1.87 -4.63
C ILE A 214 -2.23 1.28 -4.97
N ILE A 215 -2.30 -0.04 -5.14
CA ILE A 215 -3.55 -0.74 -5.47
C ILE A 215 -4.59 -0.57 -4.34
N ALA A 216 -4.16 -0.67 -3.08
CA ALA A 216 -5.01 -0.47 -1.93
C ALA A 216 -5.53 0.98 -1.81
N GLY A 217 -4.67 1.97 -2.05
CA GLY A 217 -5.06 3.38 -2.11
C GLY A 217 -6.08 3.65 -3.21
N CYS A 218 -5.88 3.08 -4.41
CA CYS A 218 -6.88 3.19 -5.48
C CYS A 218 -8.22 2.54 -5.08
N ALA A 219 -8.17 1.35 -4.45
CA ALA A 219 -9.38 0.63 -4.05
C ALA A 219 -10.19 1.40 -2.99
N THR A 220 -9.54 1.94 -1.96
CA THR A 220 -10.22 2.77 -0.94
C THR A 220 -10.85 4.00 -1.56
N SER A 221 -10.15 4.65 -2.50
CA SER A 221 -10.65 5.79 -3.25
C SER A 221 -11.98 5.50 -3.94
N LEU A 222 -11.99 4.40 -4.71
CA LEU A 222 -13.18 3.97 -5.45
C LEU A 222 -14.31 3.59 -4.49
N PHE A 223 -14.01 2.90 -3.38
CA PHE A 223 -15.06 2.48 -2.45
C PHE A 223 -15.68 3.64 -1.68
N VAL A 224 -14.88 4.64 -1.26
CA VAL A 224 -15.43 5.86 -0.66
C VAL A 224 -16.26 6.63 -1.67
N ASN A 225 -15.77 6.76 -2.91
CA ASN A 225 -16.50 7.48 -3.96
C ASN A 225 -17.86 6.82 -4.28
N GLU A 226 -17.97 5.50 -4.20
CA GLU A 226 -19.24 4.79 -4.43
C GLU A 226 -20.18 4.79 -3.21
N ALA A 227 -19.67 5.07 -2.01
CA ALA A 227 -20.47 5.15 -0.79
C ALA A 227 -21.10 6.54 -0.55
N LEU A 228 -20.66 7.57 -1.30
CA LEU A 228 -21.13 8.97 -1.23
C LEU A 228 -22.20 9.28 -2.29
#